data_AF-A0A520M182-F1
#
_entry.id   AF-A0A520M182-F1
#
_cell.length_a   1.000
_cell.length_b   1.000
_cell.length_c   1.000
_cell.angle_alpha   90.00
_cell.angle_beta   90.00
_cell.angle_gamma   90.00
#
_symmetry.space_group_name_H-M   'P 1'
#
loop_
_entity.id
_entity.type
_entity.pdbx_description
1 polymer ?
#
loop_
_entity_poly.entity_id
_entity_poly.type
_entity_poly.pdbx_seq_one_letter_code
_entity_poly.pdbx_strand_id
1 'polypeptide(L)' 'AVMLVGELLIFTPGVLWLGVAIGLEKAVAFGLTPFIAAEIFKMALAVVTVPLVWRAIRH' A
#
# COMPACT_ATOMS: atom_id res chain seq x y z
N ALA A 1 -2.80 -9.56 7.77
CA ALA A 1 -2.55 -8.51 8.78
C ALA A 1 -1.29 -7.69 8.47
N VAL A 2 -0.11 -8.32 8.33
CA VAL A 2 1.18 -7.60 8.13
C VAL A 2 1.18 -6.65 6.93
N MET A 3 0.61 -7.05 5.78
CA MET A 3 0.56 -6.18 4.59
C MET A 3 -0.24 -4.90 4.83
N LEU A 4 -1.38 -4.98 5.51
CA LEU A 4 -2.21 -3.81 5.86
C LEU A 4 -1.49 -2.87 6.83
N VAL A 5 -0.71 -3.42 7.76
CA VAL A 5 0.12 -2.60 8.67
C VAL A 5 1.21 -1.88 7.89
N GLY A 6 1.84 -2.55 6.92
CA GLY A 6 2.80 -1.93 6.00
C GLY A 6 2.19 -0.77 5.20
N GLU A 7 1.00 -0.99 4.62
CA GLU A 7 0.24 0.06 3.92
C GLU A 7 0.00 1.28 4.81
N LEU A 8 -0.50 1.08 6.03
CA LEU A 8 -0.76 2.18 6.96
C LEU A 8 0.53 2.92 7.34
N LEU A 9 1.62 2.20 7.58
CA LEU A 9 2.91 2.80 7.92
C LEU A 9 3.49 3.65 6.78
N ILE A 10 3.20 3.30 5.52
CA ILE A 10 3.68 4.04 4.34
C ILE A 10 2.77 5.23 4.03
N PHE A 11 1.45 5.00 3.96
CA PHE A 11 0.49 6.03 3.56
C PHE A 11 0.27 7.11 4.63
N THR A 12 0.35 6.77 5.93
CA THR A 12 0.12 7.73 7.01
C THR A 12 1.07 8.93 6.96
N PRO A 13 2.41 8.76 6.99
CA PRO A 13 3.32 9.91 6.89
C PRO A 13 3.21 10.63 5.54
N GLY A 14 2.94 9.92 4.44
CA GLY A 14 2.76 10.51 3.11
C GLY A 14 1.54 11.43 3.03
N VAL A 15 0.38 10.97 3.51
CA VAL A 15 -0.86 11.76 3.55
C VAL A 15 -0.75 12.94 4.51
N LEU A 16 -0.11 12.74 5.68
CA LEU A 16 0.10 13.84 6.63
C LEU A 16 1.01 14.93 6.04
N TRP A 17 2.11 14.54 5.40
CA TRP A 17 3.02 15.48 4.75
C TRP A 17 2.33 16.23 3.60
N LEU A 18 1.60 15.51 2.74
CA LEU A 18 0.85 16.11 1.64
C LEU A 18 -0.29 17.01 2.17
N GLY A 19 -0.88 16.64 3.31
CA GLY A 19 -1.89 17.43 4.00
C GLY A 19 -1.38 18.80 4.44
N VAL A 20 -0.12 18.89 4.88
CA VAL A 20 0.54 20.17 5.18
C VAL A 20 0.75 21.00 3.91
N ALA A 21 1.05 20.37 2.78
CA ALA A 21 1.37 21.07 1.53
C ALA A 21 0.14 21.60 0.77
N ILE A 22 -0.94 20.79 0.68
CA ILE A 22 -2.09 21.10 -0.19
C ILE A 22 -3.46 21.00 0.52
N GLY A 23 -3.48 20.71 1.82
CA GLY A 23 -4.68 20.47 2.61
C GLY A 23 -5.08 19.00 2.66
N LEU A 24 -5.65 18.57 3.79
CA LEU A 24 -5.91 17.14 4.07
C LEU A 24 -6.93 16.51 3.10
N GLU A 25 -7.99 17.23 2.73
CA GLU A 25 -8.98 16.74 1.75
C GLU A 25 -8.34 16.42 0.40
N LYS A 26 -7.49 17.33 -0.10
CA LYS A 26 -6.76 17.13 -1.35
C LYS A 26 -5.70 16.04 -1.21
N ALA A 27 -5.04 15.96 -0.07
CA ALA A 27 -4.05 14.93 0.21
C ALA A 27 -4.66 13.52 0.17
N VAL A 28 -5.87 13.34 0.69
CA VAL A 28 -6.60 12.07 0.57
C VAL A 28 -7.03 11.83 -0.87
N ALA A 29 -7.66 12.82 -1.51
CA ALA A 29 -8.19 12.69 -2.87
C ALA A 29 -7.12 12.36 -3.91
N PHE A 30 -5.93 12.94 -3.81
CA PHE A 30 -4.84 12.76 -4.78
C PHE A 30 -3.76 11.79 -4.31
N GLY A 31 -3.55 11.68 -2.99
CA GLY A 31 -2.45 10.90 -2.41
C GLY A 31 -2.85 9.52 -1.89
N LEU A 32 -4.13 9.24 -1.65
CA LEU A 32 -4.59 7.94 -1.14
C LEU A 32 -5.59 7.27 -2.10
N THR A 33 -6.69 7.95 -2.42
CA THR A 33 -7.82 7.38 -3.18
C THR A 33 -7.42 6.69 -4.50
N PRO A 34 -6.62 7.29 -5.40
CA PRO A 34 -6.27 6.65 -6.66
C PRO A 34 -5.38 5.42 -6.51
N PHE A 35 -4.69 5.28 -5.37
CA PHE A 35 -3.75 4.19 -5.12
C PHE A 35 -4.43 2.93 -4.55
N ILE A 36 -5.61 3.04 -3.94
CA ILE A 36 -6.30 1.93 -3.26
C ILE A 36 -6.44 0.69 -4.18
N ALA A 37 -6.85 0.89 -5.42
CA ALA A 37 -7.00 -0.22 -6.37
C ALA A 37 -5.66 -0.92 -6.67
N ALA A 38 -4.59 -0.14 -6.83
CA ALA A 38 -3.25 -0.68 -7.05
C ALA A 38 -2.71 -1.40 -5.80
N GLU A 39 -3.00 -0.90 -4.59
CA GLU A 39 -2.58 -1.55 -3.35
C GLU A 39 -3.30 -2.89 -3.14
N ILE A 40 -4.62 -2.94 -3.37
CA ILE A 40 -5.37 -4.19 -3.32
C ILE A 40 -4.78 -5.23 -4.28
N PHE A 41 -4.47 -4.80 -5.51
CA PHE A 41 -3.87 -5.68 -6.51
C PHE A 41 -2.47 -6.16 -6.10
N LYS A 42 -1.61 -5.26 -5.62
CA LYS A 42 -0.26 -5.61 -5.14
C LYS A 42 -0.29 -6.57 -3.95
N MET A 43 -1.21 -6.35 -3.00
CA MET A 43 -1.40 -7.26 -1.87
C MET A 43 -1.87 -8.63 -2.34
N ALA A 44 -2.84 -8.70 -3.27
CA ALA A 44 -3.32 -9.96 -3.82
C ALA A 44 -2.18 -10.73 -4.53
N LEU A 45 -1.38 -10.03 -5.33
CA LEU A 45 -0.19 -10.59 -5.96
C LEU A 45 0.80 -11.12 -4.92
N ALA A 46 1.11 -10.34 -3.88
CA ALA A 46 2.05 -10.75 -2.84
C ALA A 46 1.57 -12.01 -2.10
N VAL A 47 0.27 -12.08 -1.76
CA VAL A 47 -0.33 -13.26 -1.11
C VAL A 47 -0.18 -14.53 -1.96
N VAL A 48 -0.30 -14.43 -3.28
CA VAL A 48 -0.20 -15.58 -4.19
C VAL A 48 1.26 -15.91 -4.52
N THR A 49 2.04 -14.92 -4.92
CA THR A 49 3.37 -15.13 -5.50
C THR A 49 4.44 -15.45 -4.47
N VAL A 50 4.44 -14.81 -3.30
CA VAL A 50 5.47 -15.03 -2.26
C VAL A 50 5.56 -16.50 -1.82
N PRO A 51 4.45 -17.19 -1.44
CA PRO A 51 4.55 -18.60 -1.05
C PRO A 51 4.88 -19.52 -2.23
N LEU A 52 4.40 -19.21 -3.44
CA LEU A 52 4.69 -20.01 -4.63
C LEU A 52 6.17 -19.95 -5.01
N VAL A 53 6.74 -18.75 -5.03
CA VAL A 53 8.17 -18.53 -5.30
C VAL A 53 9.01 -19.18 -4.21
N TRP A 54 8.66 -19.00 -2.93
CA TRP A 54 9.39 -19.63 -1.83
C TRP A 54 9.39 -21.15 -1.91
N ARG A 55 8.26 -21.76 -2.31
CA ARG A 55 8.20 -23.19 -2.57
C ARG A 55 9.08 -23.60 -3.75
N ALA A 56 9.04 -22.85 -4.86
CA ALA A 56 9.80 -23.16 -6.06
C ALA A 56 11.33 -23.11 -5.84
N ILE A 57 11.82 -22.18 -5.01
CA ILE A 57 13.27 -22.04 -4.73
C ILE A 57 13.78 -22.95 -3.61
N ARG A 58 12.88 -23.50 -2.77
CA ARG A 58 13.25 -24.46 -1.70
C ARG A 58 13.22 -25.92 -2.16
N HIS A 59 12.84 -26.16 -3.42
CA HIS A 59 13.05 -27.42 -4.15
C HIS A 59 14.35 -27.35 -4.93
#